data_AF-A0A1H4MRM4-F1
#
_entry.id   AF-A0A1H4MRM4-F1
#
_cell.length_a   1.000
_cell.length_b   1.000
_cell.length_c   1.000
_cell.angle_alpha   90.00
_cell.angle_beta   90.00
_cell.angle_gamma   90.00
#
_symmetry.space_group_name_H-M   'P 1'
#
loop_
_entity.id
_entity.type
_entity.pdbx_description
1 polymer ?
#
loop_
_entity_poly.entity_id
_entity_poly.type
_entity_poly.pdbx_seq_one_letter_code
_entity_poly.pdbx_strand_id
1 'polypeptide(L)'
;MTGEIITKIPGAVIHKTTLDAARFPPKAGMGLPPNRPRRRPLKFTPIIEAGEISDPVRTEAAFTPLPPPLDLDEATSSAAATVGMVLETLDSAVAIGDERLGPLRVKLAGMQVENAQLRSAIAELKSEIAQISFIVERLSIDRQGPPGAAGPRGRDGRDGPPGMRGETGPRGETGKAAPKIVGWEVHEETYEARPLLSDSSRAPVLRLRGLFEQFDADSDATDAIEEADAAAAKRDEAERERERQRWVK
;
A
#
# COMPACT_ATOMS: atom_id res chain seq x y z
N MET A 1 -30.72 26.26 -12.43
CA MET A 1 -30.50 25.78 -13.81
C MET A 1 -29.06 25.30 -13.89
N THR A 2 -28.82 24.04 -13.58
CA THR A 2 -27.49 23.42 -13.63
C THR A 2 -27.28 22.83 -15.01
N GLY A 3 -26.42 23.47 -15.81
CA GLY A 3 -26.05 23.04 -17.14
C GLY A 3 -24.93 21.99 -17.07
N GLU A 4 -25.20 20.82 -17.63
CA GLU A 4 -24.26 19.71 -17.76
C GLU A 4 -23.46 19.90 -19.05
N ILE A 5 -22.15 20.14 -18.93
CA ILE A 5 -21.25 20.30 -20.09
C ILE A 5 -20.74 18.91 -20.46
N ILE A 6 -21.38 18.28 -21.46
CA ILE A 6 -20.92 17.02 -22.05
C ILE A 6 -19.90 17.35 -23.14
N THR A 7 -18.62 17.20 -22.84
CA THR A 7 -17.52 17.27 -23.82
C THR A 7 -17.57 16.04 -24.72
N LYS A 8 -17.92 16.26 -25.99
CA LYS A 8 -18.04 15.22 -27.02
C LYS A 8 -16.66 14.95 -27.63
N ILE A 9 -16.04 13.82 -27.28
CA ILE A 9 -14.81 13.36 -27.92
C ILE A 9 -15.18 12.71 -29.28
N PRO A 10 -14.71 13.23 -30.43
CA PRO A 10 -14.98 12.62 -31.72
C PRO A 10 -14.16 11.34 -31.88
N GLY A 11 -14.84 10.19 -32.03
CA GLY A 11 -14.21 8.90 -32.33
C GLY A 11 -14.42 7.79 -31.28
N ALA A 12 -14.97 8.10 -30.11
CA ALA A 12 -15.26 7.08 -29.10
C ALA A 12 -16.57 6.34 -29.43
N VAL A 13 -16.46 5.09 -29.87
CA VAL A 13 -17.59 4.15 -29.96
C VAL A 13 -17.96 3.74 -28.53
N ILE A 14 -18.94 4.42 -27.95
CA ILE A 14 -19.48 4.05 -26.63
C ILE A 14 -20.39 2.83 -26.82
N HIS A 15 -19.87 1.64 -26.54
CA HIS A 15 -20.70 0.46 -26.37
C HIS A 15 -21.52 0.61 -25.09
N LYS A 16 -22.80 0.95 -25.23
CA LYS A 16 -23.77 0.85 -24.12
C LYS A 16 -24.06 -0.63 -23.87
N THR A 17 -23.35 -1.22 -22.94
CA THR A 17 -23.69 -2.55 -22.41
C THR A 17 -24.78 -2.38 -21.37
N THR A 18 -26.03 -2.54 -21.79
CA THR A 18 -27.16 -2.66 -20.86
C THR A 18 -27.01 -3.99 -20.13
N LEU A 19 -26.54 -3.94 -18.88
CA LEU A 19 -26.42 -5.12 -18.04
C LEU A 19 -27.84 -5.53 -17.60
N ASP A 20 -28.41 -6.50 -18.30
CA ASP A 20 -29.71 -7.06 -17.97
C ASP A 20 -29.58 -7.83 -16.65
N ALA A 21 -30.18 -7.29 -15.58
CA ALA A 21 -30.17 -7.86 -14.24
C ALA A 21 -31.11 -9.08 -14.17
N ALA A 22 -30.79 -10.14 -14.91
CA ALA A 22 -31.48 -11.40 -14.86
C ALA A 22 -31.08 -12.17 -13.59
N ARG A 23 -31.92 -12.05 -12.55
CA ARG A 23 -32.33 -13.11 -11.60
C ARG A 23 -31.39 -14.32 -11.51
N PHE A 24 -30.37 -14.23 -10.67
CA PHE A 24 -29.74 -15.42 -10.09
C PHE A 24 -30.55 -15.88 -8.88
N PRO A 25 -31.07 -17.13 -8.84
CA PRO A 25 -31.65 -17.66 -7.61
C PRO A 25 -30.55 -17.81 -6.54
N PRO A 26 -30.83 -17.49 -5.27
CA PRO A 26 -29.85 -17.64 -4.21
C PRO A 26 -29.51 -19.13 -4.03
N LYS A 27 -28.22 -19.48 -4.20
CA LYS A 27 -27.71 -20.80 -3.82
C LYS A 27 -27.82 -20.95 -2.29
N ALA A 28 -28.85 -21.64 -1.85
CA ALA A 28 -28.94 -22.17 -0.49
C ALA A 28 -27.80 -23.18 -0.28
N GLY A 29 -26.94 -22.96 0.71
CA GLY A 29 -26.07 -24.03 1.22
C GLY A 29 -24.58 -23.74 1.35
N MET A 30 -24.07 -22.53 1.12
CA MET A 30 -22.70 -22.21 1.53
C MET A 30 -22.69 -21.74 2.98
N GLY A 31 -22.38 -22.68 3.88
CA GLY A 31 -22.10 -22.40 5.28
C GLY A 31 -21.05 -21.32 5.41
N LEU A 32 -21.38 -20.28 6.17
CA LEU A 32 -20.46 -19.20 6.52
C LEU A 32 -19.17 -19.81 7.12
N PRO A 33 -17.98 -19.33 6.71
CA PRO A 33 -16.74 -19.78 7.32
C PRO A 33 -16.77 -19.48 8.83
N PRO A 34 -16.15 -20.34 9.66
CA PRO A 34 -16.17 -20.17 11.11
C PRO A 34 -15.61 -18.80 11.48
N ASN A 35 -16.42 -18.06 12.23
CA ASN A 35 -16.17 -16.71 12.73
C ASN A 35 -14.78 -16.67 13.41
N ARG A 36 -13.79 -16.07 12.74
CA ARG A 36 -12.45 -15.93 13.32
C ARG A 36 -12.58 -15.14 14.62
N PRO A 37 -11.99 -15.60 15.74
CA PRO A 37 -12.10 -14.90 17.00
C PRO A 37 -11.54 -13.49 16.83
N ARG A 38 -12.41 -12.48 17.04
CA ARG A 38 -12.03 -11.07 17.04
C ARG A 38 -10.88 -10.89 18.03
N ARG A 39 -9.71 -10.50 17.52
CA ARG A 39 -8.56 -10.14 18.35
C ARG A 39 -9.04 -9.07 19.34
N ARG A 40 -8.94 -9.37 20.64
CA ARG A 40 -9.34 -8.44 21.70
C ARG A 40 -8.57 -7.13 21.52
N PRO A 41 -9.22 -5.96 21.62
CA PRO A 41 -8.51 -4.69 21.57
C PRO A 41 -7.47 -4.66 22.69
N LEU A 42 -6.24 -4.31 22.33
CA LEU A 42 -5.15 -4.06 23.27
C LEU A 42 -5.60 -2.95 24.22
N LYS A 43 -5.80 -3.31 25.50
CA LYS A 43 -6.10 -2.34 26.55
C LYS A 43 -4.81 -1.54 26.79
N PHE A 44 -4.79 -0.30 26.32
CA PHE A 44 -3.81 0.68 26.77
C PHE A 44 -4.13 1.01 28.23
N THR A 45 -3.32 0.50 29.16
CA THR A 45 -3.25 1.04 30.51
C THR A 45 -2.38 2.30 30.44
N PRO A 46 -2.91 3.48 30.77
CA PRO A 46 -2.08 4.67 30.91
C PRO A 46 -1.08 4.45 32.04
N ILE A 47 0.20 4.68 31.76
CA ILE A 47 1.25 4.74 32.78
C ILE A 47 1.03 6.07 33.49
N ILE A 48 0.24 6.04 34.56
CA ILE A 48 0.19 7.13 35.53
C ILE A 48 1.35 6.84 36.47
N GLU A 49 2.52 7.43 36.21
CA GLU A 49 3.58 7.54 37.21
C GLU A 49 3.01 8.35 38.37
N ALA A 50 2.52 7.64 39.39
CA ALA A 50 2.26 8.20 40.70
C ALA A 50 3.62 8.56 41.32
N GLY A 51 4.15 9.71 40.92
CA GLY A 51 5.23 10.36 41.65
C GLY A 51 4.72 10.70 43.04
N GLU A 52 5.22 9.99 44.03
CA GLU A 52 5.05 10.30 45.45
C GLU A 52 5.44 11.77 45.66
N ILE A 53 4.44 12.60 45.92
CA ILE A 53 4.63 13.95 46.42
C ILE A 53 5.16 13.80 47.84
N SER A 54 6.48 13.81 47.95
CA SER A 54 7.21 13.92 49.21
C SER A 54 6.72 15.17 49.94
N ASP A 55 6.26 14.99 51.18
CA ASP A 55 5.82 16.07 52.07
C ASP A 55 6.90 17.17 52.16
N PRO A 56 6.56 18.44 51.90
CA PRO A 56 7.52 19.51 52.08
C PRO A 56 7.82 19.65 53.57
N VAL A 57 9.08 19.36 53.92
CA VAL A 57 9.68 19.65 55.24
C VAL A 57 9.34 21.08 55.62
N ARG A 58 8.55 21.21 56.70
CA ARG A 58 8.11 22.48 57.28
C ARG A 58 9.29 23.13 57.99
N THR A 59 10.16 23.78 57.23
CA THR A 59 11.24 24.60 57.77
C THR A 59 10.63 25.90 58.31
N GLU A 60 10.70 26.10 59.63
CA GLU A 60 10.31 27.34 60.29
C GLU A 60 11.19 28.50 59.78
N ALA A 61 10.68 29.25 58.79
CA ALA A 61 11.33 30.44 58.31
C ALA A 61 11.18 31.56 59.34
N ALA A 62 12.31 31.97 59.91
CA ALA A 62 12.41 33.15 60.75
C ALA A 62 11.80 34.36 60.03
N PHE A 63 10.90 35.06 60.74
CA PHE A 63 10.18 36.22 60.25
C PHE A 63 11.16 37.37 60.01
N THR A 64 11.63 37.51 58.76
CA THR A 64 12.37 38.70 58.32
C THR A 64 11.39 39.88 58.20
N PRO A 65 11.76 41.08 58.68
CA PRO A 65 10.91 42.25 58.61
C PRO A 65 10.56 42.58 57.15
N LEU A 66 9.27 42.84 56.91
CA LEU A 66 8.72 43.11 55.58
C LEU A 66 9.52 44.26 54.94
N PRO A 67 10.06 44.08 53.72
CA PRO A 67 10.69 45.18 53.00
C PRO A 67 9.67 46.32 52.80
N PRO A 68 10.15 47.58 52.70
CA PRO A 68 9.27 48.71 52.39
C PRO A 68 8.50 48.44 51.08
N PRO A 69 7.29 49.01 50.92
CA PRO A 69 6.52 48.85 49.69
C PRO A 69 7.38 49.31 48.51
N LEU A 70 7.76 48.35 47.68
CA LEU A 70 8.43 48.61 46.41
C LEU A 70 7.51 49.51 45.59
N ASP A 71 8.07 50.54 44.96
CA ASP A 71 7.38 51.33 43.95
C ASP A 71 7.00 50.39 42.79
N LEU A 72 5.79 49.86 42.87
CA LEU A 72 5.26 48.84 41.97
C LEU A 72 5.11 49.39 40.55
N ASP A 73 4.98 50.70 40.36
CA ASP A 73 4.64 51.28 39.07
C ASP A 73 5.76 51.14 38.03
N GLU A 74 7.03 51.26 38.42
CA GLU A 74 8.16 51.09 37.50
C GLU A 74 8.50 49.62 37.25
N ALA A 75 8.44 48.78 38.29
CA ALA A 75 8.67 47.35 38.19
C ALA A 75 7.56 46.63 37.39
N THR A 76 6.30 47.03 37.56
CA THR A 76 5.18 46.47 36.80
C THR A 76 5.19 46.93 35.34
N SER A 77 5.59 48.18 35.06
CA SER A 77 5.75 48.67 33.69
C SER A 77 6.86 47.93 32.93
N SER A 78 8.00 47.67 33.57
CA SER A 78 9.10 46.88 32.98
C SER A 78 8.69 45.41 32.73
N ALA A 79 7.98 44.80 33.69
CA ALA A 79 7.45 43.45 33.54
C ALA A 79 6.42 43.36 32.40
N ALA A 80 5.50 44.34 32.28
CA ALA A 80 4.52 44.39 31.20
C ALA A 80 5.18 44.52 29.82
N ALA A 81 6.22 45.35 29.69
CA ALA A 81 6.99 45.47 28.46
C ALA A 81 7.69 44.15 28.07
N THR A 82 8.26 43.46 29.07
CA THR A 82 8.91 42.15 28.87
C THR A 82 7.90 41.09 28.41
N VAL A 83 6.71 41.05 29.04
CA VAL A 83 5.63 40.13 28.63
C VAL A 83 5.17 40.44 27.20
N GLY A 84 5.03 41.72 26.84
CA GLY A 84 4.69 42.13 25.48
C GLY A 84 5.68 41.61 24.44
N MET A 85 6.98 41.81 24.67
CA MET A 85 8.03 41.27 23.79
C MET A 85 8.00 39.74 23.69
N VAL A 86 7.73 39.04 24.80
CA VAL A 86 7.64 37.57 24.79
C VAL A 86 6.44 37.09 23.97
N LEU A 87 5.29 37.76 24.07
CA LEU A 87 4.12 37.41 23.26
C LEU A 87 4.37 37.66 21.76
N GLU A 88 4.98 38.79 21.39
CA GLU A 88 5.32 39.08 19.99
C GLU A 88 6.33 38.08 19.41
N THR A 89 7.30 37.64 20.22
CA THR A 89 8.28 36.62 19.79
C THR A 89 7.64 35.24 19.66
N LEU A 90 6.67 34.90 20.51
CA LEU A 90 5.88 33.67 20.40
C LEU A 90 4.98 33.69 19.16
N ASP A 91 4.27 34.79 18.89
CA ASP A 91 3.44 34.93 17.69
C ASP A 91 4.29 34.83 16.42
N SER A 92 5.47 35.44 16.41
CA SER A 92 6.43 35.30 15.30
C SER A 92 6.92 33.86 15.14
N ALA A 93 7.20 33.15 16.23
CA ALA A 93 7.61 31.75 16.19
C ALA A 93 6.50 30.83 15.68
N VAL A 94 5.24 31.08 16.07
CA VAL A 94 4.07 30.35 15.58
C VAL A 94 3.88 30.61 14.07
N ALA A 95 4.02 31.86 13.62
CA ALA A 95 3.93 32.21 12.21
C ALA A 95 5.01 31.50 11.36
N ILE A 96 6.26 31.48 11.82
CA ILE A 96 7.36 30.73 11.17
C ILE A 96 7.07 29.22 11.16
N GLY A 97 6.47 28.71 12.25
CA GLY A 97 6.04 27.32 12.36
C GLY A 97 4.99 26.97 11.31
N ASP A 98 3.96 27.78 11.16
CA ASP A 98 2.89 27.56 10.18
C ASP A 98 3.38 27.70 8.74
N GLU A 99 4.29 28.64 8.44
CA GLU A 99 4.91 28.78 7.13
C GLU A 99 5.70 27.53 6.74
N ARG A 100 6.42 26.92 7.70
CA ARG A 100 7.19 25.69 7.46
C ARG A 100 6.33 24.42 7.45
N LEU A 101 5.31 24.35 8.30
CA LEU A 101 4.45 23.17 8.44
C LEU A 101 3.35 23.12 7.38
N GLY A 102 2.91 24.26 6.84
CA GLY A 102 1.88 24.34 5.81
C GLY A 102 2.17 23.45 4.60
N PRO A 103 3.31 23.63 3.91
CA PRO A 103 3.68 22.80 2.76
C PRO A 103 3.76 21.30 3.09
N LEU A 104 4.26 20.95 4.28
CA LEU A 104 4.37 19.55 4.72
C LEU A 104 2.99 18.93 4.96
N ARG A 105 2.03 19.69 5.52
CA ARG A 105 0.64 19.22 5.70
C ARG A 105 -0.04 18.98 4.34
N VAL A 106 0.17 19.87 3.36
CA VAL A 106 -0.35 19.70 2.00
C VAL A 106 0.27 18.47 1.34
N LYS A 107 1.60 18.29 1.44
CA LYS A 107 2.28 17.09 0.92
C LYS A 107 1.77 15.81 1.56
N LEU A 108 1.57 15.82 2.89
CA LEU A 108 1.02 14.68 3.62
C LEU A 108 -0.41 14.34 3.15
N ALA A 109 -1.27 15.34 2.96
CA ALA A 109 -2.61 15.15 2.43
C ALA A 109 -2.57 14.57 1.00
N GLY A 110 -1.66 15.06 0.14
CA GLY A 110 -1.43 14.52 -1.20
C GLY A 110 -1.05 13.04 -1.19
N MET A 111 -0.05 12.67 -0.38
CA MET A 111 0.37 11.26 -0.22
C MET A 111 -0.75 10.38 0.34
N GLN A 112 -1.62 10.90 1.20
CA GLN A 112 -2.77 10.15 1.73
C GLN A 112 -3.81 9.85 0.64
N VAL A 113 -4.07 10.82 -0.26
CA VAL A 113 -4.96 10.63 -1.41
C VAL A 113 -4.37 9.60 -2.37
N GLU A 114 -3.09 9.70 -2.69
CA GLU A 114 -2.38 8.72 -3.53
C GLU A 114 -2.44 7.30 -2.93
N ASN A 115 -2.20 7.17 -1.62
CA ASN A 115 -2.32 5.87 -0.95
C ASN A 115 -3.74 5.29 -1.02
N ALA A 116 -4.77 6.13 -0.92
CA ALA A 116 -6.16 5.72 -1.09
C ALA A 116 -6.44 5.25 -2.52
N GLN A 117 -5.91 5.95 -3.53
CA GLN A 117 -6.02 5.56 -4.95
C GLN A 117 -5.33 4.22 -5.22
N LEU A 118 -4.09 4.05 -4.75
CA LEU A 118 -3.35 2.78 -4.88
C LEU A 118 -4.09 1.62 -4.23
N ARG A 119 -4.69 1.83 -3.04
CA ARG A 119 -5.51 0.81 -2.38
C ARG A 119 -6.74 0.44 -3.19
N SER A 120 -7.37 1.40 -3.87
CA SER A 120 -8.49 1.15 -4.78
C SER A 120 -8.06 0.32 -5.99
N ALA A 121 -6.96 0.69 -6.65
CA ALA A 121 -6.42 -0.04 -7.80
C ALA A 121 -6.03 -1.49 -7.43
N ILE A 122 -5.42 -1.68 -6.25
CA ILE A 122 -5.10 -3.03 -5.74
C ILE A 122 -6.37 -3.86 -5.51
N ALA A 123 -7.46 -3.24 -5.04
CA ALA A 123 -8.73 -3.94 -4.84
C ALA A 123 -9.37 -4.36 -6.17
N GLU A 124 -9.29 -3.50 -7.19
CA GLU A 124 -9.77 -3.78 -8.55
C GLU A 124 -8.99 -4.93 -9.20
N LEU A 125 -7.65 -4.87 -9.21
CA LEU A 125 -6.80 -5.94 -9.74
C LEU A 125 -7.03 -7.27 -9.02
N LYS A 126 -7.23 -7.25 -7.69
CA LYS A 126 -7.57 -8.46 -6.93
C LYS A 126 -8.91 -9.06 -7.36
N SER A 127 -9.90 -8.22 -7.68
CA SER A 127 -11.19 -8.67 -8.22
C SER A 127 -11.01 -9.30 -9.60
N GLU A 128 -10.23 -8.69 -10.49
CA GLU A 128 -9.94 -9.25 -11.83
C GLU A 128 -9.23 -10.60 -11.74
N ILE A 129 -8.21 -10.72 -10.88
CA ILE A 129 -7.51 -12.00 -10.64
C ILE A 129 -8.49 -13.07 -10.15
N ALA A 130 -9.42 -12.71 -9.26
CA ALA A 130 -10.43 -13.64 -8.78
C ALA A 130 -11.38 -14.10 -9.91
N GLN A 131 -11.77 -13.20 -10.80
CA GLN A 131 -12.60 -13.53 -11.98
C GLN A 131 -11.86 -14.45 -12.95
N ILE A 132 -10.61 -14.15 -13.28
CA ILE A 132 -9.78 -14.98 -14.16
C ILE A 132 -9.57 -16.36 -13.54
N SER A 133 -9.26 -16.42 -12.24
CA SER A 133 -9.09 -17.69 -11.53
C SER A 133 -10.35 -18.55 -11.60
N PHE A 134 -11.53 -17.94 -11.45
CA PHE A 134 -12.80 -18.64 -11.58
C PHE A 134 -13.04 -19.19 -13.01
N ILE A 135 -12.70 -18.41 -14.04
CA ILE A 135 -12.80 -18.85 -15.43
C ILE A 135 -11.85 -20.02 -15.70
N VAL A 136 -10.61 -19.95 -15.22
CA VAL A 136 -9.61 -21.01 -15.37
C VAL A 136 -10.07 -22.30 -14.69
N GLU A 137 -10.63 -22.21 -13.48
CA GLU A 137 -11.17 -23.37 -12.77
C GLU A 137 -12.33 -24.01 -13.53
N ARG A 138 -13.26 -23.20 -14.05
CA ARG A 138 -14.37 -23.70 -14.88
C ARG A 138 -13.88 -24.40 -16.15
N LEU A 139 -12.93 -23.81 -16.87
CA LEU A 139 -12.34 -24.40 -18.08
C LEU A 139 -11.56 -25.68 -17.77
N SER A 140 -10.96 -25.81 -16.59
CA SER A 140 -10.26 -27.03 -16.16
C SER A 140 -11.23 -28.21 -16.02
N ILE A 141 -12.42 -27.97 -15.47
CA ILE A 141 -13.46 -28.99 -15.31
C ILE A 141 -13.96 -29.45 -16.69
N ASP A 142 -14.25 -28.51 -17.59
CA ASP A 142 -14.75 -28.82 -18.94
C ASP A 142 -13.74 -29.63 -19.77
N ARG A 143 -12.43 -29.43 -19.55
CA ARG A 143 -11.36 -30.17 -20.24
C ARG A 143 -11.16 -31.61 -19.75
N GLN A 144 -11.60 -31.99 -18.55
CA GLN A 144 -11.34 -33.34 -18.03
C GLN A 144 -12.14 -34.43 -18.75
N GLY A 145 -13.15 -34.09 -19.54
CA GLY A 145 -13.99 -35.04 -20.26
C GLY A 145 -14.80 -35.95 -19.30
N PRO A 146 -15.87 -36.60 -19.79
CA PRO A 146 -16.53 -37.63 -19.00
C PRO A 146 -15.54 -38.80 -18.75
N PRO A 147 -15.59 -39.45 -17.57
CA PRO A 147 -14.85 -40.68 -17.34
C PRO A 147 -15.06 -41.66 -18.50
N GLY A 148 -13.97 -42.24 -19.01
CA GLY A 148 -14.03 -43.18 -20.13
C GLY A 148 -15.04 -44.30 -19.84
N ALA A 149 -15.86 -44.66 -20.84
CA ALA A 149 -16.83 -45.73 -20.71
C ALA A 149 -16.13 -47.00 -20.19
N ALA A 150 -16.75 -47.68 -19.23
CA ALA A 150 -16.25 -48.96 -18.73
C ALA A 150 -16.01 -49.90 -19.94
N GLY A 151 -14.80 -50.45 -20.03
CA GLY A 151 -14.43 -51.32 -21.15
C GLY A 151 -15.42 -52.48 -21.29
N PRO A 152 -15.71 -52.93 -22.53
CA PRO A 152 -16.66 -54.01 -22.76
C PRO A 152 -16.26 -55.23 -21.94
N ARG A 153 -17.25 -55.88 -21.30
CA ARG A 153 -17.07 -57.17 -20.64
C ARG A 153 -16.51 -58.12 -21.70
N GLY A 154 -15.33 -58.72 -21.44
CA GLY A 154 -14.67 -59.61 -22.40
C GLY A 154 -15.64 -60.69 -22.87
N ARG A 155 -15.61 -61.04 -24.17
CA ARG A 155 -16.40 -62.14 -24.71
C ARG A 155 -16.07 -63.41 -23.94
N ASP A 156 -17.09 -64.14 -23.52
CA ASP A 156 -16.95 -65.50 -23.00
C ASP A 156 -16.24 -66.33 -24.09
N GLY A 157 -14.99 -66.69 -23.85
CA GLY A 157 -14.29 -67.67 -24.69
C GLY A 157 -14.93 -69.04 -24.49
N ARG A 158 -14.94 -69.89 -25.52
CA ARG A 158 -15.03 -71.33 -25.26
C ARG A 158 -13.87 -71.67 -24.31
N ASP A 159 -14.19 -72.30 -23.18
CA ASP A 159 -13.32 -72.43 -22.00
C ASP A 159 -11.90 -72.89 -22.34
N GLY A 160 -10.99 -71.93 -22.49
CA GLY A 160 -9.61 -72.06 -22.06
C GLY A 160 -9.47 -71.27 -20.75
N PRO A 161 -8.73 -71.77 -19.75
CA PRO A 161 -8.65 -71.12 -18.43
C PRO A 161 -8.32 -69.63 -18.61
N PRO A 162 -9.10 -68.70 -18.01
CA PRO A 162 -8.88 -67.28 -18.19
C PRO A 162 -7.45 -66.91 -17.79
N GLY A 163 -6.71 -66.28 -18.70
CA GLY A 163 -5.43 -65.68 -18.37
C GLY A 163 -5.63 -64.66 -17.26
N MET A 164 -4.88 -64.80 -16.16
CA MET A 164 -4.97 -63.91 -15.01
C MET A 164 -4.80 -62.47 -15.48
N ARG A 165 -5.72 -61.59 -15.07
CA ARG A 165 -5.62 -60.14 -15.31
C ARG A 165 -4.26 -59.68 -14.79
N GLY A 166 -3.44 -59.08 -15.65
CA GLY A 166 -2.17 -58.50 -15.25
C GLY A 166 -2.37 -57.54 -14.08
N GLU A 167 -1.53 -57.66 -13.05
CA GLU A 167 -1.60 -56.83 -11.86
C GLU A 167 -1.50 -55.35 -12.25
N THR A 168 -2.27 -54.49 -11.59
CA THR A 168 -2.14 -53.04 -11.73
C THR A 168 -0.70 -52.66 -11.40
N GLY A 169 -0.03 -51.98 -12.32
CA GLY A 169 1.35 -51.54 -12.10
C GLY A 169 1.49 -50.78 -10.78
N PRO A 170 2.64 -50.90 -10.10
CA PRO A 170 2.83 -50.25 -8.80
C PRO A 170 2.60 -48.75 -8.91
N ARG A 171 1.98 -48.17 -7.88
CA ARG A 171 1.82 -46.72 -7.76
C ARG A 171 3.22 -46.09 -7.83
N GLY A 172 3.40 -45.08 -8.70
CA GLY A 172 4.66 -44.36 -8.80
C GLY A 172 5.08 -43.79 -7.44
N GLU A 173 6.39 -43.79 -7.19
CA GLU A 173 6.95 -43.25 -5.95
C GLU A 173 6.54 -41.79 -5.76
N THR A 174 6.26 -41.40 -4.52
CA THR A 174 5.97 -40.00 -4.21
C THR A 174 7.23 -39.18 -4.44
N GLY A 175 7.14 -38.14 -5.27
CA GLY A 175 8.28 -37.27 -5.57
C GLY A 175 8.88 -36.67 -4.29
N LYS A 176 10.22 -36.63 -4.21
CA LYS A 176 10.92 -35.96 -3.11
C LYS A 176 10.56 -34.47 -3.09
N ALA A 177 10.43 -33.90 -1.90
CA ALA A 177 10.20 -32.46 -1.75
C ALA A 177 11.32 -31.65 -2.41
N ALA A 178 10.96 -30.59 -3.14
CA ALA A 178 11.95 -29.72 -3.76
C ALA A 178 12.76 -28.97 -2.69
N PRO A 179 14.07 -28.76 -2.90
CA PRO A 179 14.90 -27.98 -1.98
C PRO A 179 14.41 -26.53 -1.92
N LYS A 180 14.44 -25.94 -0.72
CA LYS A 180 13.99 -24.56 -0.47
C LYS A 180 15.18 -23.61 -0.49
N ILE A 181 14.99 -22.37 -0.93
CA ILE A 181 16.01 -21.31 -0.82
C ILE A 181 16.13 -20.91 0.65
N VAL A 182 17.33 -21.03 1.21
CA VAL A 182 17.65 -20.66 2.60
C VAL A 182 18.44 -19.37 2.70
N GLY A 183 19.07 -18.93 1.61
CA GLY A 183 19.85 -17.70 1.58
C GLY A 183 20.31 -17.32 0.18
N TRP A 184 21.08 -16.23 0.11
CA TRP A 184 21.67 -15.71 -1.12
C TRP A 184 23.14 -15.38 -0.89
N GLU A 185 23.98 -15.78 -1.84
CA GLU A 185 25.37 -15.36 -1.96
C GLU A 185 25.42 -14.29 -3.05
N VAL A 186 25.76 -13.05 -2.68
CA VAL A 186 25.78 -11.90 -3.60
C VAL A 186 27.24 -11.52 -3.86
N HIS A 187 27.59 -11.44 -5.13
CA HIS A 187 28.90 -10.97 -5.59
C HIS A 187 28.72 -9.60 -6.23
N GLU A 188 29.02 -8.54 -5.47
CA GLU A 188 28.81 -7.15 -5.89
C GLU A 188 29.68 -6.76 -7.08
N GLU A 189 30.91 -7.26 -7.16
CA GLU A 189 31.85 -6.96 -8.24
C GLU A 189 31.34 -7.40 -9.62
N THR A 190 30.69 -8.57 -9.67
CA THR A 190 30.17 -9.17 -10.91
C THR A 190 28.67 -8.96 -11.08
N TYR A 191 28.00 -8.37 -10.09
CA TYR A 191 26.54 -8.23 -10.03
C TYR A 191 25.84 -9.59 -10.21
N GLU A 192 26.33 -10.63 -9.52
CA GLU A 192 25.74 -11.97 -9.53
C GLU A 192 25.12 -12.30 -8.17
N ALA A 193 23.93 -12.92 -8.18
CA ALA A 193 23.30 -13.46 -6.98
C ALA A 193 23.06 -14.97 -7.16
N ARG A 194 23.54 -15.77 -6.21
CA ARG A 194 23.42 -17.23 -6.20
C ARG A 194 22.51 -17.67 -5.05
N PRO A 195 21.39 -18.37 -5.31
CA PRO A 195 20.56 -18.89 -4.25
C PRO A 195 21.23 -20.09 -3.58
N LEU A 196 21.28 -20.07 -2.25
CA LEU A 196 21.70 -21.19 -1.42
C LEU A 196 20.47 -22.03 -1.08
N LEU A 197 20.52 -23.34 -1.38
CA LEU A 197 19.42 -24.26 -1.16
C LEU A 197 19.56 -25.02 0.17
N SER A 198 18.44 -25.55 0.68
CA SER A 198 18.36 -26.24 1.98
C SER A 198 19.18 -27.53 2.08
N ASP A 199 19.58 -28.10 0.94
CA ASP A 199 20.45 -29.25 0.81
C ASP A 199 21.93 -28.85 0.62
N SER A 200 22.26 -27.58 0.86
CA SER A 200 23.56 -26.95 0.61
C SER A 200 23.99 -26.94 -0.86
N SER A 201 23.09 -27.30 -1.78
CA SER A 201 23.35 -27.14 -3.22
C SER A 201 23.19 -25.68 -3.65
N ARG A 202 23.78 -25.34 -4.80
CA ARG A 202 23.75 -23.99 -5.38
C ARG A 202 22.84 -24.00 -6.60
N ALA A 203 21.87 -23.11 -6.60
CA ALA A 203 20.99 -22.91 -7.75
C ALA A 203 21.68 -22.08 -8.86
N PRO A 204 21.10 -22.02 -10.07
CA PRO A 204 21.63 -21.20 -11.17
C PRO A 204 21.85 -19.73 -10.76
N VAL A 205 22.88 -19.13 -11.34
CA VAL A 205 23.27 -17.75 -11.05
C VAL A 205 22.29 -16.76 -11.68
N LEU A 206 21.81 -15.82 -10.88
CA LEU A 206 21.03 -14.68 -11.35
C LEU A 206 21.97 -13.51 -11.63
N ARG A 207 22.01 -13.04 -12.89
CA ARG A 207 22.81 -11.87 -13.29
C ARG A 207 21.98 -10.60 -13.10
N LEU A 208 22.38 -9.76 -12.15
CA LEU A 208 21.66 -8.55 -11.77
C LEU A 208 22.01 -7.33 -12.64
N ARG A 209 23.16 -7.35 -13.32
CA ARG A 209 23.62 -6.22 -14.15
C ARG A 209 22.56 -5.70 -15.13
N GLY A 210 21.93 -6.59 -15.90
CA GLY A 210 20.92 -6.18 -16.88
C GLY A 210 19.66 -5.59 -16.25
N LEU A 211 19.31 -6.00 -15.02
CA LEU A 211 18.18 -5.43 -14.29
C LEU A 211 18.50 -4.00 -13.81
N PHE A 212 19.73 -3.76 -13.33
CA PHE A 212 20.15 -2.42 -12.92
C PHE A 212 20.29 -1.46 -14.11
N GLU A 213 20.89 -1.91 -15.21
CA GLU A 213 20.99 -1.11 -16.44
C GLU A 213 19.59 -0.72 -16.97
N GLN A 214 18.63 -1.63 -16.90
CA GLN A 214 17.24 -1.33 -17.25
C GLN A 214 16.61 -0.32 -16.28
N PHE A 215 16.82 -0.49 -14.98
CA PHE A 215 16.28 0.42 -13.97
C PHE A 215 16.82 1.84 -14.11
N ASP A 216 18.11 2.00 -14.38
CA ASP A 216 18.73 3.31 -14.59
C ASP A 216 18.15 3.97 -15.85
N ALA A 217 17.99 3.21 -16.94
CA ALA A 217 17.38 3.71 -18.17
C ALA A 217 15.91 4.15 -17.98
N ASP A 218 15.13 3.40 -17.20
CA ASP A 218 13.75 3.75 -16.89
C ASP A 218 13.66 4.98 -15.97
N SER A 219 14.62 5.13 -15.05
CA SER A 219 14.71 6.29 -14.16
C SER A 219 15.05 7.56 -14.96
N ASP A 220 16.05 7.51 -15.83
CA ASP A 220 16.42 8.63 -16.72
C ASP A 220 15.26 9.03 -17.64
N ALA A 221 14.50 8.05 -18.14
CA ALA A 221 13.32 8.32 -18.96
C ALA A 221 12.21 9.04 -18.17
N THR A 222 12.04 8.70 -16.89
CA THR A 222 11.05 9.33 -16.01
C THR A 222 11.43 10.78 -15.71
N ASP A 223 12.69 11.03 -15.36
CA ASP A 223 13.20 12.38 -15.11
C ASP A 223 13.06 13.29 -16.35
N ALA A 224 13.30 12.75 -17.55
CA ALA A 224 13.12 13.49 -18.79
C ALA A 224 11.64 13.88 -19.07
N ILE A 225 10.68 13.03 -18.67
CA ILE A 225 9.26 13.32 -18.80
C ILE A 225 8.87 14.43 -17.80
N GLU A 226 9.32 14.34 -16.55
CA GLU A 226 9.04 15.38 -15.54
C GLU A 226 9.63 16.74 -15.94
N GLU A 227 10.84 16.76 -16.50
CA GLU A 227 11.46 17.98 -17.02
C GLU A 227 10.67 18.57 -18.20
N ALA A 228 10.19 17.72 -19.11
CA ALA A 228 9.38 18.15 -20.25
C ALA A 228 8.03 18.74 -19.81
N ASP A 229 7.36 18.13 -18.84
CA ASP A 229 6.10 18.64 -18.28
C ASP A 229 6.31 19.95 -17.52
N ALA A 230 7.39 20.06 -16.76
CA ALA A 230 7.77 21.32 -16.09
C ALA A 230 8.08 22.43 -17.11
N ALA A 231 8.74 22.10 -18.22
CA ALA A 231 9.01 23.05 -19.30
C ALA A 231 7.72 23.49 -20.02
N ALA A 232 6.78 22.55 -20.26
CA ALA A 232 5.48 22.85 -20.83
C ALA A 232 4.66 23.79 -19.93
N ALA A 233 4.63 23.52 -18.62
CA ALA A 233 3.94 24.38 -17.65
C ALA A 233 4.51 25.80 -17.61
N LYS A 234 5.84 25.95 -17.65
CA LYS A 234 6.52 27.27 -17.73
C LYS A 234 6.16 28.01 -19.02
N ARG A 235 6.06 27.30 -20.15
CA ARG A 235 5.65 27.89 -21.43
C ARG A 235 4.21 28.41 -21.38
N ASP A 236 3.30 27.63 -20.83
CA ASP A 236 1.89 28.02 -20.67
C ASP A 236 1.74 29.24 -19.74
N GLU A 237 2.50 29.30 -18.65
CA GLU A 237 2.51 30.45 -17.75
C GLU A 237 3.03 31.71 -18.45
N ALA A 238 4.12 31.59 -19.22
CA ALA A 238 4.66 32.70 -20.01
C ALA A 238 3.67 33.19 -21.09
N GLU A 239 2.89 32.29 -21.69
CA GLU A 239 1.84 32.65 -22.64
C GLU A 239 0.68 33.39 -21.96
N ARG A 240 0.18 32.87 -20.83
CA ARG A 240 -0.86 33.55 -20.03
C ARG A 240 -0.40 34.95 -19.61
N GLU A 241 0.85 35.11 -19.23
CA GLU A 241 1.40 36.41 -18.87
C GLU A 241 1.43 37.38 -20.07
N ARG A 242 1.83 36.91 -21.25
CA ARG A 242 1.77 37.71 -22.49
C ARG A 242 0.34 38.11 -22.85
N GLU A 243 -0.61 37.20 -22.69
CA GLU A 243 -2.03 37.52 -22.90
C GLU A 243 -2.53 38.56 -21.90
N ARG A 244 -2.21 38.42 -20.61
CA ARG A 244 -2.52 39.43 -19.59
C ARG A 244 -2.00 40.81 -19.98
N GLN A 245 -0.74 40.88 -20.41
CA GLN A 245 -0.12 42.14 -20.84
C GLN A 245 -0.77 42.72 -22.11
N ARG A 246 -1.30 41.86 -23.00
CA ARG A 246 -2.00 42.30 -24.21
C ARG A 246 -3.33 42.98 -23.90
N TRP A 247 -4.06 42.52 -22.89
CA TRP A 247 -5.36 43.09 -22.49
C TRP A 247 -5.26 44.39 -21.68
N VAL A 248 -4.09 44.69 -21.11
CA VAL A 248 -3.85 45.90 -20.31
C VAL A 248 -3.56 47.13 -21.18
N LYS A 249 -3.26 46.95 -22.46
CA LYS A 249 -3.02 48.04 -23.43
C LYS A 249 -4.26 48.37 -24.24
#